data_AF-A0A1A8PKV6-F1
#
_entry.id   AF-A0A1A8PKV6-F1
#
_cell.length_a   1.000
_cell.length_b   1.000
_cell.length_c   1.000
_cell.angle_alpha   90.00
_cell.angle_beta   90.00
_cell.angle_gamma   90.00
#
_symmetry.space_group_name_H-M   'P 1'
#
loop_
_entity.id
_entity.type
_entity.pdbx_description
1 polymer ?
#
loop_
_entity_poly.entity_id
_entity_poly.type
_entity_poly.pdbx_seq_one_letter_code
_entity_poly.pdbx_strand_id
1 'polypeptide(L)'
;AGGPSRILVLSHTEGSASVIPAWREFIGPADIEEARREKPESLRAQYGTQTLFNAVHGSKDSDQASRELAFFFPNFRTTSAVEQDGEEGRVERTLALIRPDVAMENRDEILAQIQKLGFTVALQREVLLTEEQVRRFYLQHVDEDYFPALLRSMTSGPVLALALAREGAVLHWKNSLGPSDLDKAKEESPECLRAQFAVDNEPINQLHGSASPEEAEQEISFFFPKQQTLAVIKPDAMDEHRDVILEEIRGRGFTVTRLKETVLSRGMAEEFYKEHREKPFFSQLVDFMCRGPCMMLVLTKENAVEEWRALMGPTDPQKAKETSPESLRARFAADILHNSVHGSSSEQHAEEKIRFIFGDISTDAALSADEESDVTISAEELGSPAYLNKEMSRSSTADISNDSSS
;
A
#
# COMPACT_ATOMS: atom_id res chain seq x y z
N ALA A 1 25.13 1.49 26.02
CA ALA A 1 24.94 1.85 24.60
C ALA A 1 25.15 0.60 23.78
N GLY A 2 24.09 0.01 23.24
CA GLY A 2 24.15 -1.22 22.44
C GLY A 2 24.10 -0.88 20.94
N GLY A 3 24.87 -1.60 20.13
CA GLY A 3 24.85 -1.46 18.67
C GLY A 3 23.52 -1.91 18.04
N PRO A 4 23.37 -1.77 16.71
CA PRO A 4 22.15 -2.14 16.01
C PRO A 4 21.86 -3.64 16.18
N SER A 5 20.64 -3.96 16.61
CA SER A 5 20.14 -5.34 16.70
C SER A 5 19.35 -5.70 15.44
N ARG A 6 19.49 -6.94 14.95
CA ARG A 6 18.72 -7.45 13.81
C ARG A 6 17.69 -8.45 14.32
N ILE A 7 16.43 -8.27 13.93
CA ILE A 7 15.32 -9.16 14.28
C ILE A 7 14.95 -9.94 13.02
N LEU A 8 14.95 -11.26 13.12
CA LEU A 8 14.61 -12.16 12.02
C LEU A 8 13.38 -12.98 12.42
N VAL A 9 12.42 -13.11 11.50
CA VAL A 9 11.29 -14.05 11.65
C VAL A 9 11.60 -15.29 10.85
N LEU A 10 11.59 -16.44 11.51
CA LEU A 10 11.89 -17.73 10.89
C LEU A 10 10.61 -18.53 10.70
N SER A 11 10.42 -19.07 9.49
CA SER A 11 9.32 -19.97 9.14
C SER A 11 9.88 -21.18 8.42
N HIS A 12 9.27 -22.35 8.62
CA HIS A 12 9.55 -23.55 7.84
C HIS A 12 8.44 -23.80 6.80
N THR A 13 8.77 -24.51 5.72
CA THR A 13 7.79 -24.96 4.71
C THR A 13 6.89 -26.07 5.25
N GLU A 14 5.66 -26.14 4.74
CA GLU A 14 4.60 -27.06 5.18
C GLU A 14 5.08 -28.52 5.31
N GLY A 15 4.71 -29.15 6.44
CA GLY A 15 4.97 -30.58 6.72
C GLY A 15 6.22 -30.89 7.54
N SER A 16 6.95 -29.90 8.06
CA SER A 16 8.17 -30.11 8.86
C SER A 16 7.98 -29.81 10.36
N ALA A 17 8.94 -30.27 11.17
CA ALA A 17 8.92 -30.14 12.64
C ALA A 17 8.82 -28.68 13.10
N SER A 18 8.29 -28.47 14.31
CA SER A 18 8.11 -27.13 14.89
C SER A 18 9.39 -26.28 14.81
N VAL A 19 9.26 -25.07 14.26
CA VAL A 19 10.36 -24.11 14.01
C VAL A 19 11.14 -23.80 15.29
N ILE A 20 10.43 -23.69 16.42
CA ILE A 20 11.01 -23.24 17.69
C ILE A 20 12.00 -24.28 18.24
N PRO A 21 11.65 -25.56 18.41
CA PRO A 21 12.61 -26.60 18.76
C PRO A 21 13.83 -26.67 17.82
N ALA A 22 13.62 -26.58 16.51
CA ALA A 22 14.70 -26.63 15.53
C ALA A 22 15.66 -25.44 15.67
N TRP A 23 15.12 -24.23 15.83
CA TRP A 23 15.93 -23.04 16.06
C TRP A 23 16.67 -23.08 17.39
N ARG A 24 16.02 -23.57 18.46
CA ARG A 24 16.66 -23.73 19.78
C ARG A 24 17.79 -24.75 19.77
N GLU A 25 17.61 -25.84 19.03
CA GLU A 25 18.65 -26.84 18.80
C GLU A 25 19.86 -26.20 18.12
N PHE A 26 19.63 -25.41 17.07
CA PHE A 26 20.66 -24.76 16.28
C PHE A 26 21.46 -23.69 17.05
N ILE A 27 20.78 -22.84 17.83
CA ILE A 27 21.47 -21.77 18.59
C ILE A 27 22.12 -22.31 19.88
N GLY A 28 21.60 -23.40 20.44
CA GLY A 28 22.11 -24.04 21.67
C GLY A 28 21.62 -23.38 22.98
N PRO A 29 22.04 -23.92 24.14
CA PRO A 29 21.66 -23.41 25.47
C PRO A 29 21.96 -21.92 25.65
N ALA A 30 21.16 -21.24 26.49
CA ALA A 30 21.36 -19.82 26.75
C ALA A 30 22.62 -19.54 27.60
N ASP A 31 23.00 -20.50 28.43
CA ASP A 31 24.28 -20.49 29.13
C ASP A 31 25.42 -20.90 28.18
N ILE A 32 26.44 -20.06 28.07
CA ILE A 32 27.52 -20.24 27.09
C ILE A 32 28.45 -21.38 27.50
N GLU A 33 28.70 -21.55 28.80
CA GLU A 33 29.59 -22.61 29.28
C GLU A 33 28.90 -23.98 29.14
N GLU A 34 27.59 -24.04 29.36
CA GLU A 34 26.76 -25.19 28.99
C GLU A 34 26.76 -25.42 27.47
N ALA A 35 26.57 -24.38 26.66
CA ALA A 35 26.59 -24.50 25.20
C ALA A 35 27.94 -25.02 24.69
N ARG A 36 29.08 -24.51 25.19
CA ARG A 36 30.43 -24.98 24.81
C ARG A 36 30.68 -26.42 25.23
N ARG A 37 30.17 -26.85 26.38
CA ARG A 37 30.34 -28.21 26.89
C ARG A 37 29.48 -29.22 26.15
N GLU A 38 28.22 -28.88 25.91
CA GLU A 38 27.20 -29.84 25.45
C GLU A 38 26.95 -29.77 23.94
N LYS A 39 27.11 -28.58 23.34
CA LYS A 39 26.89 -28.32 21.90
C LYS A 39 27.93 -27.32 21.35
N PRO A 40 29.21 -27.70 21.26
CA PRO A 40 30.30 -26.80 20.86
C PRO A 40 30.12 -26.19 19.45
N GLU A 41 29.32 -26.83 18.59
CA GLU A 41 29.00 -26.34 17.24
C GLU A 41 27.83 -25.34 17.18
N SER A 42 27.18 -25.05 18.31
CA SER A 42 26.03 -24.13 18.33
C SER A 42 26.49 -22.67 18.17
N LEU A 43 25.61 -21.82 17.64
CA LEU A 43 25.93 -20.39 17.45
C LEU A 43 26.30 -19.70 18.77
N ARG A 44 25.65 -20.05 19.87
CA ARG A 44 25.98 -19.49 21.20
C ARG A 44 27.33 -19.97 21.73
N ALA A 45 27.74 -21.20 21.43
CA ALA A 45 29.06 -21.72 21.82
C ALA A 45 30.19 -21.03 21.03
N GLN A 46 29.99 -20.84 19.73
CA GLN A 46 30.98 -20.28 18.81
C GLN A 46 31.14 -18.75 18.96
N TYR A 47 30.03 -18.01 19.13
CA TYR A 47 30.02 -16.54 19.06
C TYR A 47 29.60 -15.83 20.35
N GLY A 48 29.13 -16.58 21.36
CA GLY A 48 28.78 -16.02 22.66
C GLY A 48 30.02 -15.58 23.45
N THR A 49 29.96 -14.39 24.07
CA THR A 49 31.07 -13.86 24.88
C THR A 49 30.81 -13.98 26.39
N GLN A 50 29.58 -13.73 26.85
CA GLN A 50 29.13 -13.87 28.24
C GLN A 50 27.63 -14.25 28.29
N THR A 51 27.13 -14.87 29.36
CA THR A 51 25.75 -15.39 29.43
C THR A 51 24.66 -14.33 29.14
N LEU A 52 24.91 -13.06 29.48
CA LEU A 52 24.01 -11.93 29.17
C LEU A 52 24.21 -11.35 27.75
N PHE A 53 25.25 -11.77 27.03
CA PHE A 53 25.64 -11.34 25.69
C PHE A 53 25.81 -12.58 24.77
N ASN A 54 24.73 -13.33 24.62
CA ASN A 54 24.69 -14.64 23.98
C ASN A 54 24.65 -14.61 22.43
N ALA A 55 25.03 -13.50 21.80
CA ALA A 55 25.06 -13.23 20.35
C ALA A 55 23.71 -13.36 19.59
N VAL A 56 22.84 -14.30 19.98
CA VAL A 56 21.58 -14.64 19.31
C VAL A 56 20.50 -14.98 20.34
N HIS A 57 19.38 -14.23 20.29
CA HIS A 57 18.14 -14.52 21.00
C HIS A 57 17.24 -15.45 20.16
N GLY A 58 16.44 -16.27 20.84
CA GLY A 58 15.45 -17.12 20.19
C GLY A 58 14.33 -17.46 21.17
N SER A 59 13.10 -17.26 20.73
CA SER A 59 11.91 -17.51 21.54
C SER A 59 11.88 -18.96 22.03
N LYS A 60 11.45 -19.15 23.28
CA LYS A 60 11.51 -20.45 23.97
C LYS A 60 10.34 -21.38 23.64
N ASP A 61 9.19 -20.80 23.32
CA ASP A 61 7.91 -21.46 23.05
C ASP A 61 7.05 -20.57 22.14
N SER A 62 5.94 -21.14 21.66
CA SER A 62 5.02 -20.47 20.75
C SER A 62 4.42 -19.20 21.37
N ASP A 63 4.08 -19.23 22.67
CA ASP A 63 3.47 -18.08 23.34
C ASP A 63 4.44 -16.90 23.45
N GLN A 64 5.72 -17.17 23.76
CA GLN A 64 6.76 -16.15 23.77
C GLN A 64 7.03 -15.63 22.35
N ALA A 65 7.08 -16.50 21.35
CA ALA A 65 7.24 -16.09 19.96
C ALA A 65 6.09 -15.16 19.53
N SER A 66 4.84 -15.49 19.85
CA SER A 66 3.67 -14.65 19.54
C SER A 66 3.73 -13.29 20.24
N ARG A 67 4.10 -13.23 21.53
CA ARG A 67 4.25 -11.95 22.24
C ARG A 67 5.38 -11.10 21.68
N GLU A 68 6.53 -11.70 21.36
CA GLU A 68 7.67 -11.01 20.77
C GLU A 68 7.33 -10.53 19.35
N LEU A 69 6.64 -11.34 18.54
CA LEU A 69 6.14 -10.95 17.22
C LEU A 69 5.14 -9.80 17.31
N ALA A 70 4.19 -9.83 18.24
CA ALA A 70 3.24 -8.73 18.44
C ALA A 70 3.93 -7.44 18.89
N PHE A 71 4.99 -7.55 19.71
CA PHE A 71 5.76 -6.41 20.19
C PHE A 71 6.61 -5.77 19.09
N PHE A 72 7.34 -6.57 18.31
CA PHE A 72 8.23 -6.08 17.26
C PHE A 72 7.53 -5.83 15.92
N PHE A 73 6.44 -6.56 15.66
CA PHE A 73 5.67 -6.51 14.41
C PHE A 73 4.15 -6.56 14.69
N PRO A 74 3.53 -5.45 15.14
CA PRO A 74 2.12 -5.40 15.55
C PRO A 74 1.11 -5.82 14.45
N ASN A 75 1.52 -5.81 13.18
CA ASN A 75 0.71 -6.19 12.03
C ASN A 75 1.07 -7.58 11.46
N PHE A 76 1.95 -8.34 12.13
CA PHE A 76 2.40 -9.65 11.65
C PHE A 76 1.33 -10.72 11.92
N ARG A 77 0.67 -11.16 10.85
CA ARG A 77 -0.36 -12.20 10.92
C ARG A 77 0.31 -13.58 10.99
N THR A 78 0.34 -14.19 12.17
CA THR A 78 0.57 -15.64 12.29
C THR A 78 -0.77 -16.34 12.27
N THR A 79 -1.00 -17.18 11.26
CA THR A 79 -2.05 -18.20 11.32
C THR A 79 -1.74 -19.09 12.53
N SER A 80 -2.74 -19.39 13.34
CA SER A 80 -2.67 -20.18 14.60
C SER A 80 -2.47 -19.35 15.89
N ALA A 81 -3.48 -18.59 16.27
CA ALA A 81 -3.84 -18.42 17.67
C ALA A 81 -5.31 -18.84 17.81
N VAL A 82 -5.51 -20.03 18.36
CA VAL A 82 -6.82 -20.61 18.67
C VAL A 82 -7.45 -19.80 19.80
N GLU A 83 -8.64 -19.26 19.51
CA GLU A 83 -9.81 -19.15 20.38
C GLU A 83 -9.53 -18.90 21.86
N GLN A 84 -9.41 -17.63 22.27
CA GLN A 84 -9.86 -17.13 23.57
C GLN A 84 -9.76 -15.60 23.62
N ASP A 85 -10.48 -14.93 22.73
CA ASP A 85 -11.07 -13.62 22.96
C ASP A 85 -12.30 -13.58 22.03
N GLY A 86 -13.44 -13.11 22.56
CA GLY A 86 -14.76 -13.35 21.98
C GLY A 86 -14.85 -13.15 20.47
N GLU A 87 -15.57 -14.02 19.79
CA GLU A 87 -15.99 -13.84 18.40
C GLU A 87 -16.82 -12.57 18.27
N GLU A 88 -16.17 -11.40 18.21
CA GLU A 88 -16.67 -10.32 17.38
C GLU A 88 -16.52 -10.83 15.94
N GLY A 89 -17.63 -11.30 15.37
CA GLY A 89 -17.70 -11.87 14.03
C GLY A 89 -16.82 -11.08 13.07
N ARG A 90 -15.74 -11.71 12.59
CA ARG A 90 -14.73 -11.05 11.76
C ARG A 90 -15.43 -10.53 10.52
N VAL A 91 -15.48 -9.20 10.37
CA VAL A 91 -16.05 -8.57 9.18
C VAL A 91 -15.24 -9.00 7.97
N GLU A 92 -15.86 -9.84 7.14
CA GLU A 92 -15.32 -10.34 5.88
C GLU A 92 -15.68 -9.35 4.76
N ARG A 93 -14.90 -9.36 3.67
CA ARG A 93 -15.23 -8.61 2.46
C ARG A 93 -15.35 -9.53 1.25
N THR A 94 -16.23 -9.19 0.33
CA THR A 94 -16.39 -9.84 -0.98
C THR A 94 -16.47 -8.79 -2.08
N LEU A 95 -16.03 -9.13 -3.29
CA LEU A 95 -16.25 -8.29 -4.45
C LEU A 95 -17.66 -8.53 -5.01
N ALA A 96 -18.37 -7.46 -5.31
CA ALA A 96 -19.52 -7.48 -6.21
C ALA A 96 -19.20 -6.63 -7.44
N LEU A 97 -19.39 -7.17 -8.64
CA LEU A 97 -19.37 -6.38 -9.88
C LEU A 97 -20.77 -6.33 -10.47
N ILE A 98 -21.19 -5.12 -10.80
CA ILE A 98 -22.40 -4.86 -11.59
C ILE A 98 -21.94 -4.49 -12.99
N ARG A 99 -22.29 -5.32 -13.97
CA ARG A 99 -21.90 -5.14 -15.37
C ARG A 99 -22.55 -3.88 -15.97
N PRO A 100 -21.97 -3.29 -17.05
CA PRO A 100 -22.39 -1.99 -17.54
C PRO A 100 -23.87 -1.92 -17.91
N ASP A 101 -24.41 -2.98 -18.52
CA ASP A 101 -25.78 -3.05 -19.01
C ASP A 101 -26.79 -2.76 -17.87
N VAL A 102 -26.65 -3.48 -16.75
CA VAL A 102 -27.54 -3.34 -15.59
C VAL A 102 -27.11 -2.20 -14.66
N ALA A 103 -25.82 -1.83 -14.64
CA ALA A 103 -25.34 -0.68 -13.88
C ALA A 103 -25.92 0.65 -14.40
N MET A 104 -26.32 0.74 -15.66
CA MET A 104 -26.97 1.93 -16.20
C MET A 104 -28.45 2.02 -15.81
N GLU A 105 -29.18 0.91 -15.80
CA GLU A 105 -30.64 0.91 -15.65
C GLU A 105 -31.12 0.62 -14.21
N ASN A 106 -30.46 -0.29 -13.48
CA ASN A 106 -30.94 -0.82 -12.20
C ASN A 106 -29.99 -0.59 -11.02
N ARG A 107 -29.00 0.32 -11.15
CA ARG A 107 -28.01 0.59 -10.11
C ARG A 107 -28.61 0.80 -8.73
N ASP A 108 -29.52 1.75 -8.60
CA ASP A 108 -30.05 2.17 -7.29
C ASP A 108 -30.88 1.05 -6.66
N GLU A 109 -31.58 0.27 -7.48
CA GLU A 109 -32.34 -0.89 -7.04
C GLU A 109 -31.41 -2.00 -6.52
N ILE A 110 -30.33 -2.32 -7.23
CA ILE A 110 -29.33 -3.30 -6.78
C ILE A 110 -28.66 -2.84 -5.48
N LEU A 111 -28.26 -1.57 -5.38
CA LEU A 111 -27.68 -1.01 -4.16
C LEU A 111 -28.66 -1.08 -2.99
N ALA A 112 -29.94 -0.82 -3.21
CA ALA A 112 -30.98 -0.96 -2.19
C ALA A 112 -31.15 -2.43 -1.75
N GLN A 113 -31.09 -3.40 -2.67
CA GLN A 113 -31.13 -4.82 -2.33
C GLN A 113 -29.89 -5.25 -1.53
N ILE A 114 -28.70 -4.80 -1.92
CA ILE A 114 -27.45 -5.05 -1.18
C ILE A 114 -27.57 -4.55 0.27
N GLN A 115 -28.09 -3.34 0.48
CA GLN A 115 -28.33 -2.80 1.82
C GLN A 115 -29.39 -3.60 2.58
N LYS A 116 -30.48 -4.02 1.92
CA LYS A 116 -31.54 -4.84 2.52
C LYS A 116 -31.03 -6.22 2.96
N LEU A 117 -30.04 -6.78 2.26
CA LEU A 117 -29.33 -8.01 2.62
C LEU A 117 -28.32 -7.81 3.77
N GLY A 118 -28.20 -6.59 4.30
CA GLY A 118 -27.35 -6.26 5.43
C GLY A 118 -25.86 -6.11 5.09
N PHE A 119 -25.52 -5.89 3.82
CA PHE A 119 -24.16 -5.52 3.44
C PHE A 119 -23.91 -4.04 3.66
N THR A 120 -22.71 -3.72 4.13
CA THR A 120 -22.16 -2.37 4.05
C THR A 120 -21.26 -2.27 2.81
N VAL A 121 -21.44 -1.25 1.99
CA VAL A 121 -20.51 -0.96 0.89
C VAL A 121 -19.28 -0.28 1.48
N ALA A 122 -18.19 -1.02 1.62
CA ALA A 122 -16.94 -0.51 2.19
C ALA A 122 -16.14 0.33 1.18
N LEU A 123 -16.13 -0.09 -0.09
CA LEU A 123 -15.51 0.63 -1.19
C LEU A 123 -16.41 0.55 -2.42
N GLN A 124 -16.39 1.60 -3.24
CA GLN A 124 -17.15 1.68 -4.50
C GLN A 124 -16.29 2.37 -5.56
N ARG A 125 -16.30 1.86 -6.78
CA ARG A 125 -15.65 2.51 -7.93
C ARG A 125 -16.34 2.14 -9.24
N GLU A 126 -16.52 3.13 -10.10
CA GLU A 126 -16.86 2.90 -11.51
C GLU A 126 -15.56 2.83 -12.32
N VAL A 127 -15.40 1.80 -13.13
CA VAL A 127 -14.18 1.61 -13.92
C VAL A 127 -14.51 1.18 -15.33
N LEU A 128 -13.88 1.84 -16.32
CA LEU A 128 -13.85 1.37 -17.70
C LEU A 128 -12.70 0.38 -17.83
N LEU A 129 -13.02 -0.88 -18.16
CA LEU A 129 -12.01 -1.92 -18.31
C LEU A 129 -11.53 -2.00 -19.76
N THR A 130 -10.22 -2.17 -19.94
CA THR A 130 -9.66 -2.56 -21.24
C THR A 130 -9.78 -4.06 -21.47
N GLU A 131 -9.67 -4.51 -22.72
CA GLU A 131 -9.70 -5.94 -23.03
C GLU A 131 -8.61 -6.72 -22.28
N GLU A 132 -7.40 -6.16 -22.16
CA GLU A 132 -6.29 -6.78 -21.42
C GLU A 132 -6.61 -6.91 -19.94
N GLN A 133 -7.25 -5.90 -19.34
CA GLN A 133 -7.67 -5.93 -17.94
C GLN A 133 -8.74 -7.01 -17.72
N VAL A 134 -9.73 -7.13 -18.60
CA VAL A 134 -10.77 -8.17 -18.51
C VAL A 134 -10.17 -9.56 -18.66
N ARG A 135 -9.26 -9.76 -19.64
CA ARG A 135 -8.56 -11.03 -19.84
C ARG A 135 -7.70 -11.43 -18.64
N ARG A 136 -7.02 -10.47 -18.02
CA ARG A 136 -6.22 -10.72 -16.83
C ARG A 136 -7.09 -11.06 -15.62
N PHE A 137 -8.23 -10.37 -15.45
CA PHE A 137 -9.15 -10.62 -14.35
C PHE A 137 -9.83 -11.99 -14.47
N TYR A 138 -10.33 -12.34 -15.65
CA TYR A 138 -11.01 -13.61 -15.93
C TYR A 138 -10.08 -14.63 -16.61
N LEU A 139 -8.81 -14.70 -16.18
CA LEU A 139 -7.79 -15.52 -16.85
C LEU A 139 -8.20 -17.00 -16.96
N GLN A 140 -8.91 -17.53 -15.96
CA GLN A 140 -9.36 -18.92 -15.94
C GLN A 140 -10.51 -19.21 -16.90
N HIS A 141 -11.17 -18.17 -17.41
CA HIS A 141 -12.34 -18.27 -18.28
C HIS A 141 -12.01 -17.98 -19.75
N VAL A 142 -10.76 -17.64 -20.09
CA VAL A 142 -10.42 -17.15 -21.45
C VAL A 142 -10.69 -18.14 -22.57
N ASP A 143 -10.70 -19.44 -22.25
CA ASP A 143 -10.93 -20.54 -23.18
C ASP A 143 -12.39 -21.02 -23.20
N GLU A 144 -13.26 -20.40 -22.40
CA GLU A 144 -14.69 -20.75 -22.33
C GLU A 144 -15.48 -20.13 -23.49
N ASP A 145 -16.47 -20.85 -24.02
CA ASP A 145 -17.26 -20.42 -25.19
C ASP A 145 -18.02 -19.10 -24.98
N TYR A 146 -18.41 -18.79 -23.73
CA TYR A 146 -19.09 -17.55 -23.37
C TYR A 146 -18.13 -16.36 -23.19
N PHE A 147 -16.82 -16.58 -23.15
CA PHE A 147 -15.84 -15.55 -22.86
C PHE A 147 -15.86 -14.37 -23.86
N PRO A 148 -16.04 -14.56 -25.18
CA PRO A 148 -16.15 -13.44 -26.11
C PRO A 148 -17.33 -12.51 -25.81
N ALA A 149 -18.46 -13.04 -25.34
CA ALA A 149 -19.60 -12.23 -24.92
C ALA A 149 -19.32 -11.51 -23.59
N LEU A 150 -18.70 -12.20 -22.63
CA LEU A 150 -18.21 -11.63 -21.37
C LEU A 150 -17.27 -10.45 -21.61
N LEU A 151 -16.29 -10.62 -22.50
CA LEU A 151 -15.34 -9.58 -22.86
C LEU A 151 -16.04 -8.35 -23.42
N ARG A 152 -16.95 -8.54 -24.38
CA ARG A 152 -17.71 -7.46 -25.00
C ARG A 152 -18.58 -6.68 -23.99
N SER A 153 -19.26 -7.38 -23.07
CA SER A 153 -20.08 -6.72 -22.05
C SER A 153 -19.22 -5.96 -21.04
N MET A 154 -18.09 -6.51 -20.60
CA MET A 154 -17.22 -5.84 -19.62
C MET A 154 -16.49 -4.61 -20.18
N THR A 155 -16.35 -4.50 -21.50
CA THR A 155 -15.72 -3.35 -22.18
C THR A 155 -16.73 -2.39 -22.82
N SER A 156 -18.04 -2.67 -22.74
CA SER A 156 -19.09 -1.82 -23.37
C SER A 156 -19.32 -0.50 -22.64
N GLY A 157 -18.97 -0.43 -21.36
CA GLY A 157 -19.23 0.72 -20.51
C GLY A 157 -18.61 0.59 -19.11
N PRO A 158 -18.91 1.53 -18.20
CA PRO A 158 -18.35 1.51 -16.85
C PRO A 158 -18.94 0.36 -16.03
N VAL A 159 -18.06 -0.47 -15.48
CA VAL A 159 -18.41 -1.50 -14.49
C VAL A 159 -18.43 -0.87 -13.11
N LEU A 160 -19.47 -1.14 -12.33
CA LEU A 160 -19.54 -0.72 -10.94
C LEU A 160 -18.98 -1.83 -10.04
N ALA A 161 -17.79 -1.61 -9.50
CA ALA A 161 -17.15 -2.49 -8.53
C ALA A 161 -17.47 -2.05 -7.11
N LEU A 162 -17.82 -3.00 -6.25
CA LEU A 162 -18.16 -2.79 -4.85
C LEU A 162 -17.39 -3.77 -3.97
N ALA A 163 -16.70 -3.29 -2.95
CA ALA A 163 -16.22 -4.15 -1.87
C ALA A 163 -17.30 -4.16 -0.78
N LEU A 164 -18.03 -5.27 -0.67
CA LEU A 164 -19.09 -5.44 0.30
C LEU A 164 -18.54 -6.03 1.59
N ALA A 165 -18.97 -5.51 2.74
CA ALA A 165 -18.52 -5.94 4.05
C ALA A 165 -19.69 -6.42 4.91
N ARG A 166 -19.55 -7.61 5.49
CA ARG A 166 -20.39 -8.19 6.56
C ARG A 166 -19.70 -9.43 7.13
N GLU A 167 -20.23 -9.97 8.21
CA GLU A 167 -19.85 -11.31 8.67
C GLU A 167 -20.28 -12.37 7.63
N GLY A 168 -19.37 -13.25 7.18
CA GLY A 168 -19.68 -14.26 6.16
C GLY A 168 -20.04 -13.66 4.78
N ALA A 169 -19.39 -12.55 4.41
CA ALA A 169 -19.73 -11.76 3.23
C ALA A 169 -19.73 -12.57 1.93
N VAL A 170 -18.69 -13.39 1.70
CA VAL A 170 -18.55 -14.16 0.46
C VAL A 170 -19.68 -15.17 0.32
N LEU A 171 -19.91 -15.98 1.36
CA LEU A 171 -20.95 -17.01 1.31
C LEU A 171 -22.35 -16.40 1.14
N HIS A 172 -22.64 -15.32 1.87
CA HIS A 172 -23.95 -14.70 1.81
C HIS A 172 -24.22 -14.01 0.47
N TRP A 173 -23.19 -13.37 -0.11
CA TRP A 173 -23.33 -12.73 -1.42
C TRP A 173 -23.54 -13.79 -2.50
N LYS A 174 -22.72 -14.84 -2.49
CA LYS A 174 -22.86 -15.99 -3.39
C LYS A 174 -24.25 -16.63 -3.34
N ASN A 175 -24.79 -16.85 -2.13
CA ASN A 175 -26.12 -17.42 -1.97
C ASN A 175 -27.23 -16.47 -2.46
N SER A 176 -27.06 -15.16 -2.25
CA SER A 176 -28.02 -14.14 -2.72
C SER A 176 -28.01 -13.99 -4.24
N LEU A 177 -26.84 -14.14 -4.86
CA LEU A 177 -26.69 -14.13 -6.32
C LEU A 177 -27.40 -15.32 -6.99
N GLY A 178 -27.35 -16.50 -6.37
CA GLY A 178 -27.87 -17.74 -6.95
C GLY A 178 -26.95 -18.33 -8.04
N PRO A 179 -27.42 -19.36 -8.77
CA PRO A 179 -26.65 -20.05 -9.80
C PRO A 179 -26.04 -19.10 -10.86
N SER A 180 -24.83 -19.40 -11.35
CA SER A 180 -24.17 -18.58 -12.38
C SER A 180 -24.79 -18.75 -13.77
N ASP A 181 -25.45 -19.88 -13.99
CA ASP A 181 -26.27 -20.17 -15.16
C ASP A 181 -27.64 -19.52 -14.99
N LEU A 182 -28.03 -18.67 -15.95
CA LEU A 182 -29.26 -17.87 -15.85
C LEU A 182 -30.53 -18.71 -15.94
N ASP A 183 -30.52 -19.79 -16.72
CA ASP A 183 -31.70 -20.66 -16.87
C ASP A 183 -31.93 -21.42 -15.56
N LYS A 184 -30.86 -21.97 -14.96
CA LYS A 184 -30.93 -22.58 -13.63
C LYS A 184 -31.33 -21.58 -12.56
N ALA A 185 -30.81 -20.36 -12.60
CA ALA A 185 -31.20 -19.32 -11.65
C ALA A 185 -32.70 -19.02 -11.73
N LYS A 186 -33.25 -18.87 -12.94
CA LYS A 186 -34.69 -18.62 -13.16
C LYS A 186 -35.57 -19.81 -12.74
N GLU A 187 -35.14 -21.04 -12.97
CA GLU A 187 -35.91 -22.25 -12.67
C GLU A 187 -35.84 -22.64 -11.18
N GLU A 188 -34.63 -22.70 -10.60
CA GLU A 188 -34.40 -23.20 -9.26
C GLU A 188 -34.58 -22.12 -8.18
N SER A 189 -34.36 -20.84 -8.51
CA SER A 189 -34.33 -19.74 -7.53
C SER A 189 -34.71 -18.39 -8.17
N PRO A 190 -35.96 -18.21 -8.63
CA PRO A 190 -36.40 -17.01 -9.35
C PRO A 190 -36.26 -15.71 -8.54
N GLU A 191 -36.17 -15.80 -7.22
CA GLU A 191 -35.97 -14.67 -6.31
C GLU A 191 -34.50 -14.29 -6.08
N CYS A 192 -33.54 -15.03 -6.65
CA CYS A 192 -32.13 -14.67 -6.55
C CYS A 192 -31.81 -13.45 -7.43
N LEU A 193 -30.74 -12.71 -7.07
CA LEU A 193 -30.41 -11.46 -7.76
C LEU A 193 -30.10 -11.68 -9.25
N ARG A 194 -29.46 -12.80 -9.62
CA ARG A 194 -29.18 -13.08 -11.04
C ARG A 194 -30.44 -13.36 -11.86
N ALA A 195 -31.48 -13.94 -11.26
CA ALA A 195 -32.76 -14.15 -11.92
C ALA A 195 -33.56 -12.85 -12.03
N GLN A 196 -33.59 -12.05 -10.95
CA GLN A 196 -34.30 -10.76 -10.90
C GLN A 196 -33.72 -9.71 -11.87
N PHE A 197 -32.39 -9.66 -12.02
CA PHE A 197 -31.69 -8.72 -12.89
C PHE A 197 -31.16 -9.37 -14.18
N ALA A 198 -31.77 -10.47 -14.63
CA ALA A 198 -31.42 -11.08 -15.90
C ALA A 198 -31.86 -10.18 -17.06
N VAL A 199 -30.96 -9.96 -18.02
CA VAL A 199 -31.28 -9.27 -19.28
C VAL A 199 -31.60 -10.32 -20.34
N ASP A 200 -32.69 -10.13 -21.07
CA ASP A 200 -33.11 -11.06 -22.13
C ASP A 200 -32.08 -11.08 -23.27
N ASN A 201 -31.83 -12.28 -23.82
CA ASN A 201 -30.87 -12.55 -24.90
C ASN A 201 -29.38 -12.33 -24.56
N GLU A 202 -29.02 -12.11 -23.30
CA GLU A 202 -27.62 -12.11 -22.88
C GLU A 202 -27.18 -13.50 -22.38
N PRO A 203 -26.07 -14.07 -22.89
CA PRO A 203 -25.61 -15.41 -22.51
C PRO A 203 -24.89 -15.45 -21.16
N ILE A 204 -24.71 -14.30 -20.50
CA ILE A 204 -23.96 -14.16 -19.25
C ILE A 204 -24.82 -13.53 -18.15
N ASN A 205 -24.62 -13.95 -16.91
CA ASN A 205 -25.22 -13.30 -15.75
C ASN A 205 -24.70 -11.87 -15.58
N GLN A 206 -25.50 -10.98 -15.00
CA GLN A 206 -25.20 -9.53 -14.92
C GLN A 206 -24.45 -9.11 -13.64
N LEU A 207 -24.36 -10.03 -12.68
CA LEU A 207 -23.79 -9.78 -11.35
C LEU A 207 -22.72 -10.83 -11.04
N HIS A 208 -21.52 -10.32 -10.70
CA HIS A 208 -20.39 -11.12 -10.25
C HIS A 208 -20.29 -11.13 -8.74
N GLY A 209 -19.76 -12.22 -8.20
CA GLY A 209 -19.39 -12.35 -6.79
C GLY A 209 -18.24 -13.33 -6.64
N SER A 210 -17.31 -13.00 -5.75
CA SER A 210 -16.17 -13.88 -5.44
C SER A 210 -16.66 -15.25 -4.94
N ALA A 211 -16.03 -16.34 -5.35
CA ALA A 211 -16.43 -17.69 -4.96
C ALA A 211 -15.83 -18.15 -3.62
N SER A 212 -14.75 -17.52 -3.18
CA SER A 212 -14.00 -17.81 -1.95
C SER A 212 -13.41 -16.53 -1.30
N PRO A 213 -13.05 -16.56 0.00
CA PRO A 213 -12.36 -15.45 0.67
C PRO A 213 -11.03 -15.07 0.01
N GLU A 214 -10.27 -16.05 -0.46
CA GLU A 214 -8.97 -15.85 -1.11
C GLU A 214 -9.14 -15.13 -2.46
N GLU A 215 -10.12 -15.55 -3.25
CA GLU A 215 -10.48 -14.88 -4.50
C GLU A 215 -11.00 -13.47 -4.21
N ALA A 216 -11.84 -13.29 -3.17
CA ALA A 216 -12.30 -11.97 -2.78
C ALA A 216 -11.16 -11.01 -2.47
N GLU A 217 -10.12 -11.44 -1.75
CA GLU A 217 -8.95 -10.59 -1.48
C GLU A 217 -8.20 -10.21 -2.76
N GLN A 218 -7.99 -11.17 -3.68
CA GLN A 218 -7.31 -10.92 -4.96
C GLN A 218 -8.11 -9.99 -5.86
N GLU A 219 -9.40 -10.25 -6.00
CA GLU A 219 -10.31 -9.47 -6.85
C GLU A 219 -10.52 -8.06 -6.29
N ILE A 220 -10.71 -7.92 -4.96
CA ILE A 220 -10.75 -6.60 -4.31
C ILE A 220 -9.43 -5.88 -4.55
N SER A 221 -8.28 -6.53 -4.42
CA SER A 221 -6.98 -5.89 -4.69
C SER A 221 -6.82 -5.45 -6.16
N PHE A 222 -7.46 -6.13 -7.11
CA PHE A 222 -7.47 -5.74 -8.51
C PHE A 222 -8.28 -4.46 -8.74
N PHE A 223 -9.47 -4.36 -8.14
CA PHE A 223 -10.37 -3.21 -8.29
C PHE A 223 -10.15 -2.10 -7.25
N PHE A 224 -9.39 -2.34 -6.21
CA PHE A 224 -9.11 -1.39 -5.14
C PHE A 224 -7.66 -1.58 -4.67
N PRO A 225 -6.67 -1.36 -5.55
CA PRO A 225 -5.29 -1.49 -5.16
C PRO A 225 -4.97 -0.53 -4.02
N LYS A 226 -4.10 -0.96 -3.10
CA LYS A 226 -3.60 -0.06 -2.07
C LYS A 226 -2.80 1.06 -2.72
N GLN A 227 -3.18 2.29 -2.40
CA GLN A 227 -2.51 3.49 -2.84
C GLN A 227 -1.62 4.03 -1.72
N GLN A 228 -0.63 4.83 -2.10
CA GLN A 228 0.14 5.65 -1.17
C GLN A 228 -0.20 7.12 -1.36
N THR A 229 -0.22 7.86 -0.27
CA THR A 229 -0.33 9.32 -0.29
C THR A 229 0.66 9.95 0.68
N LEU A 230 1.09 11.17 0.38
CA LEU A 230 1.85 11.97 1.33
C LEU A 230 0.87 12.73 2.23
N ALA A 231 1.05 12.59 3.53
CA ALA A 231 0.45 13.44 4.54
C ALA A 231 1.53 14.27 5.24
N VAL A 232 1.21 15.52 5.54
CA VAL A 232 2.10 16.43 6.26
C VAL A 232 1.34 16.99 7.46
N ILE A 233 1.89 16.84 8.65
CA ILE A 233 1.50 17.58 9.85
C ILE A 233 2.42 18.80 9.92
N LYS A 234 1.83 19.99 9.82
CA LYS A 234 2.57 21.25 9.72
C LYS A 234 3.08 21.73 11.09
N PRO A 235 4.03 22.68 11.13
CA PRO A 235 4.68 23.08 12.39
C PRO A 235 3.76 23.57 13.51
N ASP A 236 2.65 24.22 13.17
CA ASP A 236 1.64 24.69 14.12
C ASP A 236 0.92 23.54 14.86
N ALA A 237 0.78 22.39 14.19
CA ALA A 237 0.07 21.23 14.72
C ALA A 237 1.00 20.23 15.42
N MET A 238 2.32 20.40 15.31
CA MET A 238 3.31 19.45 15.84
C MET A 238 3.29 19.36 17.37
N ASP A 239 3.13 20.50 18.05
CA ASP A 239 3.19 20.56 19.51
C ASP A 239 1.85 20.21 20.17
N GLU A 240 0.73 20.68 19.62
CA GLU A 240 -0.58 20.57 20.27
C GLU A 240 -1.47 19.43 19.72
N HIS A 241 -1.30 19.03 18.46
CA HIS A 241 -2.30 18.19 17.76
C HIS A 241 -1.74 16.93 17.10
N ARG A 242 -0.41 16.75 17.06
CA ARG A 242 0.26 15.63 16.37
C ARG A 242 -0.31 14.28 16.75
N ASP A 243 -0.39 13.98 18.04
CA ASP A 243 -0.73 12.64 18.51
C ASP A 243 -2.20 12.31 18.22
N VAL A 244 -3.09 13.29 18.36
CA VAL A 244 -4.52 13.17 17.99
C VAL A 244 -4.69 12.97 16.48
N ILE A 245 -3.95 13.72 15.65
CA ILE A 245 -3.98 13.54 14.19
C ILE A 245 -3.49 12.14 13.79
N LEU A 246 -2.43 11.63 14.42
CA LEU A 246 -1.95 10.26 14.19
C LEU A 246 -2.95 9.20 14.62
N GLU A 247 -3.67 9.42 15.72
CA GLU A 247 -4.77 8.55 16.17
C GLU A 247 -5.91 8.54 15.15
N GLU A 248 -6.35 9.70 14.65
CA GLU A 248 -7.38 9.81 13.61
C GLU A 248 -6.97 9.10 12.31
N ILE A 249 -5.71 9.25 11.89
CA ILE A 249 -5.15 8.55 10.73
C ILE A 249 -5.29 7.03 10.91
N ARG A 250 -4.87 6.50 12.07
CA ARG A 250 -4.96 5.06 12.37
C ARG A 250 -6.40 4.59 12.50
N GLY A 251 -7.24 5.35 13.19
CA GLY A 251 -8.67 5.06 13.38
C GLY A 251 -9.46 5.04 12.06
N ARG A 252 -9.01 5.80 11.05
CA ARG A 252 -9.54 5.76 9.68
C ARG A 252 -8.96 4.64 8.82
N GLY A 253 -8.15 3.75 9.39
CA GLY A 253 -7.62 2.56 8.72
C GLY A 253 -6.41 2.82 7.82
N PHE A 254 -5.75 3.98 7.93
CA PHE A 254 -4.49 4.20 7.23
C PHE A 254 -3.34 3.46 7.93
N THR A 255 -2.48 2.86 7.13
CA THR A 255 -1.17 2.37 7.61
C THR A 255 -0.11 3.43 7.35
N VAL A 256 0.60 3.85 8.39
CA VAL A 256 1.78 4.71 8.24
C VAL A 256 2.97 3.83 7.87
N THR A 257 3.42 3.88 6.62
CA THR A 257 4.53 3.03 6.13
C THR A 257 5.89 3.69 6.28
N ARG A 258 5.95 5.02 6.24
CA ARG A 258 7.16 5.82 6.54
C ARG A 258 6.78 7.09 7.29
N LEU A 259 7.69 7.56 8.12
CA LEU A 259 7.57 8.79 8.89
C LEU A 259 8.91 9.51 8.91
N LYS A 260 8.90 10.83 8.74
CA LYS A 260 10.08 11.70 8.86
C LYS A 260 9.69 13.02 9.51
N GLU A 261 10.26 13.30 10.68
CA GLU A 261 10.16 14.62 11.32
C GLU A 261 11.36 15.46 10.88
N THR A 262 11.12 16.66 10.37
CA THR A 262 12.18 17.52 9.83
C THR A 262 11.78 18.99 9.84
N VAL A 263 12.77 19.88 9.96
CA VAL A 263 12.63 21.29 9.61
C VAL A 263 12.97 21.45 8.13
N LEU A 264 12.10 22.09 7.33
CA LEU A 264 12.38 22.29 5.91
C LEU A 264 13.29 23.50 5.70
N SER A 265 14.34 23.35 4.89
CA SER A 265 15.07 24.51 4.37
C SER A 265 14.19 25.30 3.40
N ARG A 266 14.49 26.59 3.22
CA ARG A 266 13.74 27.45 2.29
C ARG A 266 13.69 26.86 0.87
N GLY A 267 14.83 26.40 0.36
CA GLY A 267 14.90 25.78 -0.97
C GLY A 267 14.06 24.50 -1.08
N MET A 268 14.05 23.65 -0.04
CA MET A 268 13.21 22.46 -0.03
C MET A 268 11.72 22.82 0.02
N ALA A 269 11.33 23.81 0.84
CA ALA A 269 9.94 24.24 0.92
C ALA A 269 9.46 24.90 -0.38
N GLU A 270 10.30 25.71 -1.04
CA GLU A 270 9.99 26.32 -2.34
C GLU A 270 9.78 25.27 -3.44
N GLU A 271 10.62 24.24 -3.49
CA GLU A 271 10.47 23.14 -4.45
C GLU A 271 9.25 22.27 -4.11
N PHE A 272 9.03 21.98 -2.83
CA PHE A 272 7.88 21.22 -2.36
C PHE A 272 6.55 21.89 -2.73
N TYR A 273 6.48 23.22 -2.67
CA TYR A 273 5.28 23.99 -3.02
C TYR A 273 5.35 24.67 -4.40
N LYS A 274 6.21 24.22 -5.31
CA LYS A 274 6.45 24.90 -6.61
C LYS A 274 5.20 25.17 -7.45
N GLU A 275 4.18 24.33 -7.37
CA GLU A 275 2.88 24.51 -8.04
C GLU A 275 2.15 25.78 -7.59
N HIS A 276 2.52 26.34 -6.45
CA HIS A 276 1.96 27.56 -5.89
C HIS A 276 2.88 28.77 -6.09
N ARG A 277 4.01 28.66 -6.81
CA ARG A 277 5.01 29.74 -6.94
C ARG A 277 4.45 31.08 -7.45
N GLU A 278 3.43 31.04 -8.31
CA GLU A 278 2.77 32.23 -8.85
C GLU A 278 1.64 32.78 -7.97
N LYS A 279 1.31 32.10 -6.86
CA LYS A 279 0.23 32.52 -5.96
C LYS A 279 0.74 33.60 -4.98
N PRO A 280 -0.10 34.61 -4.64
CA PRO A 280 0.31 35.72 -3.78
C PRO A 280 0.70 35.28 -2.36
N PHE A 281 0.25 34.11 -1.92
CA PHE A 281 0.55 33.55 -0.60
C PHE A 281 1.80 32.65 -0.56
N PHE A 282 2.49 32.43 -1.68
CA PHE A 282 3.59 31.46 -1.77
C PHE A 282 4.73 31.72 -0.78
N SER A 283 5.23 32.97 -0.72
CA SER A 283 6.32 33.32 0.21
C SER A 283 5.90 33.08 1.66
N GLN A 284 4.67 33.44 2.02
CA GLN A 284 4.16 33.24 3.39
C GLN A 284 4.03 31.76 3.73
N LEU A 285 3.61 30.92 2.78
CA LEU A 285 3.55 29.46 2.94
C LEU A 285 4.95 28.85 3.14
N VAL A 286 5.93 29.27 2.34
CA VAL A 286 7.32 28.83 2.47
C VAL A 286 7.90 29.25 3.82
N ASP A 287 7.78 30.53 4.15
CA ASP A 287 8.28 31.06 5.42
C ASP A 287 7.62 30.32 6.59
N PHE A 288 6.31 30.06 6.52
CA PHE A 288 5.59 29.28 7.52
C PHE A 288 6.16 27.87 7.72
N MET A 289 6.39 27.14 6.63
CA MET A 289 6.90 25.77 6.67
C MET A 289 8.36 25.67 7.14
N CYS A 290 9.12 26.76 7.06
CA CYS A 290 10.49 26.82 7.56
C CYS A 290 10.60 27.22 9.04
N ARG A 291 9.51 27.62 9.71
CA ARG A 291 9.55 28.15 11.09
C ARG A 291 9.84 27.09 12.16
N GLY A 292 9.63 25.81 11.87
CA GLY A 292 9.75 24.75 12.86
C GLY A 292 9.71 23.34 12.26
N PRO A 293 9.76 22.31 13.11
CA PRO A 293 9.65 20.93 12.67
C PRO A 293 8.28 20.66 12.06
N CYS A 294 8.22 19.78 11.07
CA CYS A 294 6.99 19.23 10.52
C CYS A 294 7.15 17.72 10.38
N MET A 295 6.05 16.99 10.29
CA MET A 295 6.06 15.54 10.14
C MET A 295 5.52 15.13 8.78
N MET A 296 6.37 14.48 8.00
CA MET A 296 6.05 13.89 6.70
C MET A 296 5.71 12.41 6.89
N LEU A 297 4.57 11.97 6.36
CA LEU A 297 4.05 10.62 6.50
C LEU A 297 3.73 10.03 5.13
N VAL A 298 4.16 8.79 4.89
CA VAL A 298 3.63 7.99 3.78
C VAL A 298 2.48 7.16 4.35
N LEU A 299 1.27 7.46 3.89
CA LEU A 299 0.06 6.74 4.29
C LEU A 299 -0.32 5.74 3.21
N THR A 300 -0.65 4.51 3.59
CA THR A 300 -1.10 3.44 2.69
C THR A 300 -2.49 2.95 3.07
N LYS A 301 -3.41 2.93 2.09
CA LYS A 301 -4.81 2.48 2.22
C LYS A 301 -5.39 2.28 0.81
N GLU A 302 -6.46 1.52 0.65
CA GLU A 302 -7.30 1.63 -0.56
C GLU A 302 -7.83 3.07 -0.67
N ASN A 303 -7.80 3.66 -1.88
CA ASN A 303 -8.17 5.06 -2.13
C ASN A 303 -7.47 6.10 -1.22
N ALA A 304 -6.21 5.84 -0.83
CA ALA A 304 -5.51 6.63 0.19
C ALA A 304 -5.52 8.14 -0.06
N VAL A 305 -5.37 8.57 -1.32
CA VAL A 305 -5.36 10.01 -1.66
C VAL A 305 -6.73 10.64 -1.39
N GLU A 306 -7.80 10.00 -1.87
CA GLU A 306 -9.17 10.51 -1.71
C GLU A 306 -9.60 10.49 -0.25
N GLU A 307 -9.35 9.37 0.44
CA GLU A 307 -9.65 9.19 1.85
C GLU A 307 -8.91 10.20 2.72
N TRP A 308 -7.63 10.49 2.42
CA TRP A 308 -6.85 11.45 3.19
C TRP A 308 -7.37 12.87 2.97
N ARG A 309 -7.74 13.20 1.73
CA ARG A 309 -8.36 14.50 1.40
C ARG A 309 -9.71 14.67 2.08
N ALA A 310 -10.52 13.62 2.14
CA ALA A 310 -11.79 13.63 2.86
C ALA A 310 -11.57 13.86 4.38
N LEU A 311 -10.59 13.18 4.97
CA LEU A 311 -10.22 13.35 6.38
C LEU A 311 -9.71 14.77 6.68
N MET A 312 -8.89 15.34 5.79
CA MET A 312 -8.42 16.72 5.93
C MET A 312 -9.54 17.75 5.81
N GLY A 313 -10.51 17.52 4.93
CA GLY A 313 -11.57 18.46 4.60
C GLY A 313 -11.14 19.61 3.67
N PRO A 314 -12.06 20.53 3.33
CA PRO A 314 -11.80 21.69 2.48
C PRO A 314 -10.60 22.54 2.96
N THR A 315 -9.87 23.16 2.02
CA THR A 315 -8.71 24.00 2.34
C THR A 315 -9.08 25.27 3.13
N ASP A 316 -10.30 25.75 2.99
CA ASP A 316 -10.83 26.84 3.80
C ASP A 316 -11.43 26.29 5.10
N PRO A 317 -10.89 26.64 6.29
CA PRO A 317 -11.39 26.14 7.57
C PRO A 317 -12.85 26.52 7.87
N GLN A 318 -13.33 27.68 7.40
CA GLN A 318 -14.74 28.06 7.61
C GLN A 318 -15.64 27.16 6.78
N LYS A 319 -15.30 26.96 5.51
CA LYS A 319 -16.01 26.01 4.65
C LYS A 319 -15.93 24.58 5.21
N ALA A 320 -14.78 24.19 5.75
CA ALA A 320 -14.62 22.89 6.40
C ALA A 320 -15.54 22.74 7.60
N LYS A 321 -15.67 23.76 8.47
CA LYS A 321 -16.62 23.73 9.60
C LYS A 321 -18.07 23.60 9.14
N GLU A 322 -18.43 24.22 8.02
CA GLU A 322 -19.78 24.17 7.47
C GLU A 322 -20.09 22.81 6.80
N THR A 323 -19.19 22.31 5.96
CA THR A 323 -19.47 21.12 5.11
C THR A 323 -18.94 19.81 5.68
N SER A 324 -17.96 19.88 6.57
CA SER A 324 -17.22 18.72 7.10
C SER A 324 -16.68 19.01 8.52
N PRO A 325 -17.56 19.26 9.50
CA PRO A 325 -17.18 19.76 10.83
C PRO A 325 -16.21 18.85 11.59
N GLU A 326 -16.24 17.54 11.30
CA GLU A 326 -15.35 16.54 11.90
C GLU A 326 -13.97 16.42 11.22
N SER A 327 -13.74 17.17 10.12
CA SER A 327 -12.47 17.13 9.40
C SER A 327 -11.32 17.76 10.19
N LEU A 328 -10.09 17.36 9.89
CA LEU A 328 -8.90 17.88 10.58
C LEU A 328 -8.77 19.39 10.45
N ARG A 329 -9.07 19.97 9.27
CA ARG A 329 -9.02 21.42 9.07
C ARG A 329 -10.16 22.16 9.78
N ALA A 330 -11.33 21.55 9.93
CA ALA A 330 -12.41 22.16 10.70
C ALA A 330 -12.07 22.23 12.20
N ARG A 331 -11.44 21.17 12.72
CA ARG A 331 -11.12 21.01 14.15
C ARG A 331 -9.85 21.74 14.59
N PHE A 332 -8.81 21.75 13.75
CA PHE A 332 -7.46 22.15 14.18
C PHE A 332 -6.90 23.38 13.43
N ALA A 333 -7.43 23.76 12.26
CA ALA A 333 -6.87 24.89 11.53
C ALA A 333 -7.28 26.24 12.14
N ALA A 334 -6.31 27.14 12.28
CA ALA A 334 -6.55 28.50 12.75
C ALA A 334 -7.07 29.42 11.63
N ASP A 335 -6.48 29.34 10.44
CA ASP A 335 -6.88 30.09 9.24
C ASP A 335 -6.41 29.39 7.94
N ILE A 336 -6.68 29.99 6.78
CA ILE A 336 -6.36 29.42 5.45
C ILE A 336 -4.85 29.18 5.24
N LEU A 337 -3.98 30.01 5.84
CA LEU A 337 -2.53 29.87 5.77
C LEU A 337 -2.03 28.87 6.82
N HIS A 338 -2.58 28.94 8.02
CA HIS A 338 -2.32 28.07 9.18
C HIS A 338 -3.25 26.85 9.19
N ASN A 339 -3.22 26.12 8.09
CA ASN A 339 -3.88 24.83 7.95
C ASN A 339 -2.98 23.74 8.52
N SER A 340 -3.37 23.10 9.62
CA SER A 340 -2.58 22.10 10.38
C SER A 340 -2.05 20.91 9.58
N VAL A 341 -2.67 20.59 8.43
CA VAL A 341 -2.35 19.42 7.60
C VAL A 341 -2.31 19.71 6.10
N HIS A 342 -1.49 18.95 5.39
CA HIS A 342 -1.39 18.94 3.93
C HIS A 342 -1.35 17.52 3.36
N GLY A 343 -1.69 17.37 2.09
CA GLY A 343 -1.54 16.11 1.37
C GLY A 343 -1.69 16.25 -0.13
N SER A 344 -1.36 15.16 -0.82
CA SER A 344 -1.34 15.10 -2.28
C SER A 344 -2.72 15.26 -2.91
N SER A 345 -2.75 15.76 -4.15
CA SER A 345 -4.00 15.99 -4.89
C SER A 345 -4.40 14.85 -5.82
N SER A 346 -3.45 13.98 -6.19
CA SER A 346 -3.64 12.82 -7.06
C SER A 346 -2.59 11.74 -6.71
N GLU A 347 -2.74 10.54 -7.25
CA GLU A 347 -1.77 9.45 -7.09
C GLU A 347 -0.40 9.82 -7.68
N GLN A 348 -0.36 10.42 -8.87
CA GLN A 348 0.88 10.91 -9.47
C GLN A 348 1.54 11.98 -8.58
N HIS A 349 0.75 12.93 -8.07
CA HIS A 349 1.25 13.96 -7.17
C HIS A 349 1.77 13.33 -5.86
N ALA A 350 1.13 12.27 -5.35
CA ALA A 350 1.66 11.52 -4.22
C ALA A 350 3.01 10.88 -4.53
N GLU A 351 3.13 10.16 -5.63
CA GLU A 351 4.39 9.51 -6.03
C GLU A 351 5.54 10.53 -6.14
N GLU A 352 5.30 11.65 -6.84
CA GLU A 352 6.29 12.72 -7.01
C GLU A 352 6.75 13.32 -5.67
N LYS A 353 5.82 13.64 -4.77
CA LYS A 353 6.17 14.24 -3.47
C LYS A 353 6.80 13.24 -2.51
N ILE A 354 6.34 11.98 -2.52
CA ILE A 354 6.97 10.94 -1.70
C ILE A 354 8.39 10.71 -2.19
N ARG A 355 8.62 10.59 -3.51
CA ARG A 355 9.97 10.47 -4.10
C ARG A 355 10.84 11.66 -3.72
N PHE A 356 10.32 12.87 -3.76
CA PHE A 356 11.05 14.08 -3.39
C PHE A 356 11.49 14.09 -1.91
N ILE A 357 10.65 13.64 -0.98
CA ILE A 357 10.94 13.68 0.46
C ILE A 357 11.73 12.46 0.96
N PHE A 358 11.44 11.28 0.41
CA PHE A 358 11.93 9.98 0.87
C PHE A 358 12.88 9.29 -0.12
N GLY A 359 13.20 9.91 -1.24
CA GLY A 359 13.98 9.31 -2.32
C GLY A 359 13.16 8.28 -3.12
N ASP A 360 13.80 7.58 -4.05
CA ASP A 360 13.15 6.46 -4.71
C ASP A 360 12.68 5.47 -3.65
N ILE A 361 11.37 5.25 -3.62
CA ILE A 361 10.76 4.15 -2.89
C ILE A 361 11.04 2.91 -3.73
N SER A 362 12.30 2.47 -3.80
CA SER A 362 12.50 1.06 -4.04
C SER A 362 11.68 0.33 -2.98
N THR A 363 10.91 -0.67 -3.38
CA THR A 363 10.48 -1.76 -2.50
C THR A 363 11.72 -2.49 -2.01
N ASP A 364 12.54 -1.79 -1.24
CA ASP A 364 13.78 -2.25 -0.67
C ASP A 364 13.60 -2.18 0.84
N ALA A 365 13.15 -3.32 1.35
CA ALA A 365 13.66 -3.87 2.59
C ALA A 365 15.13 -4.34 2.44
N ALA A 366 15.89 -3.83 1.46
CA ALA A 366 17.26 -4.25 1.18
C ALA A 366 18.11 -3.08 0.62
N LEU A 367 19.15 -2.73 1.37
CA LEU A 367 20.39 -2.08 0.92
C LEU A 367 20.37 -0.56 0.68
N SER A 368 20.74 0.18 1.73
CA SER A 368 21.75 1.24 1.57
C SER A 368 22.77 1.11 2.70
N ALA A 369 23.81 0.32 2.42
CA ALA A 369 25.13 0.52 3.01
C ALA A 369 26.02 0.83 1.80
N ASP A 370 26.53 2.06 1.75
CA ASP A 370 27.88 2.42 1.33
C ASP A 370 27.86 3.83 0.75
N GLU A 371 28.13 4.81 1.61
CA GLU A 371 28.95 5.97 1.28
C GLU A 371 29.44 6.58 2.61
N GLU A 372 30.51 6.01 3.16
CA GLU A 372 31.40 6.76 4.05
C GLU A 372 32.70 7.02 3.29
N SER A 373 32.84 8.28 2.89
CA SER A 373 34.13 8.90 2.61
C SER A 373 34.98 8.90 3.87
N ASP A 374 36.12 8.21 3.85
CA ASP A 374 37.19 8.48 4.82
C ASP A 374 38.40 9.10 4.12
N VAL A 375 38.77 10.26 4.66
CA VAL A 375 39.91 11.07 4.25
C VAL A 375 41.07 10.64 5.14
N THR A 376 42.07 9.96 4.59
CA THR A 376 43.40 9.90 5.21
C THR A 376 44.51 10.07 4.17
N ILE A 377 45.35 11.07 4.43
CA ILE A 377 46.56 11.42 3.68
C ILE A 377 47.73 10.68 4.32
N SER A 378 48.57 10.03 3.51
CA SER A 378 50.02 9.94 3.74
C SER A 378 50.77 9.56 2.46
N ALA A 379 51.98 10.10 2.33
CA ALA A 379 52.75 10.32 1.11
C ALA A 379 53.72 9.18 0.72
N GLU A 380 54.34 9.37 -0.46
CA GLU A 380 55.60 8.78 -0.96
C GLU A 380 55.50 7.29 -1.43
N GLU A 381 55.94 6.85 -2.62
CA GLU A 381 57.14 7.18 -3.41
C GLU A 381 57.00 6.68 -4.89
N LEU A 382 57.64 7.44 -5.81
CA LEU A 382 58.44 7.02 -6.98
C LEU A 382 57.85 6.18 -8.15
N GLY A 383 57.92 6.75 -9.38
CA GLY A 383 58.23 5.97 -10.60
C GLY A 383 57.52 6.32 -11.92
N SER A 384 58.03 7.32 -12.65
CA SER A 384 57.77 7.67 -14.08
C SER A 384 58.13 6.55 -15.10
N PRO A 385 58.00 6.71 -16.45
CA PRO A 385 56.92 7.22 -17.32
C PRO A 385 56.81 6.43 -18.68
N ALA A 386 56.10 7.02 -19.67
CA ALA A 386 56.08 6.77 -21.15
C ALA A 386 54.85 5.99 -21.66
N TYR A 387 54.07 6.48 -22.64
CA TYR A 387 54.49 6.78 -24.02
C TYR A 387 53.56 7.79 -24.73
N LEU A 388 54.16 8.52 -25.66
CA LEU A 388 53.62 9.57 -26.53
C LEU A 388 52.75 9.06 -27.70
N ASN A 389 51.76 9.88 -28.07
CA ASN A 389 51.29 10.27 -29.41
C ASN A 389 51.81 9.51 -30.66
N LYS A 390 50.88 9.17 -31.58
CA LYS A 390 50.65 9.85 -32.90
C LYS A 390 50.14 8.87 -33.98
N GLU A 391 49.05 9.25 -34.68
CA GLU A 391 48.72 9.07 -36.12
C GLU A 391 47.20 9.30 -36.26
N MET A 392 46.67 10.38 -36.83
CA MET A 392 46.76 10.96 -38.18
C MET A 392 46.32 10.02 -39.30
N SER A 393 45.07 10.21 -39.76
CA SER A 393 44.65 9.90 -41.13
C SER A 393 43.47 10.82 -41.51
N ARG A 394 43.78 11.85 -42.30
CA ARG A 394 42.83 12.59 -43.14
C ARG A 394 43.02 12.08 -44.57
N SER A 395 41.92 11.84 -45.28
CA SER A 395 41.86 11.84 -46.74
C SER A 395 40.70 12.73 -47.17
N SER A 396 41.08 13.83 -47.82
CA SER A 396 40.30 14.68 -48.74
C SER A 396 40.29 13.98 -50.13
N THR A 397 39.42 14.18 -51.14
CA THR A 397 38.82 15.37 -51.80
C THR A 397 37.94 14.80 -52.96
N ALA A 398 36.69 15.22 -53.20
CA ALA A 398 36.19 16.31 -54.10
C ALA A 398 35.72 15.85 -55.51
N ASP A 399 34.49 16.23 -55.90
CA ASP A 399 33.99 16.63 -57.25
C ASP A 399 32.53 17.16 -57.07
N ILE A 400 32.21 18.46 -57.28
CA ILE A 400 31.71 19.13 -58.52
C ILE A 400 30.39 18.47 -59.02
N SER A 401 29.22 19.09 -59.27
CA SER A 401 28.73 20.46 -59.58
C SER A 401 27.18 20.50 -59.58
N ASN A 402 26.62 21.72 -59.45
CA ASN A 402 25.35 22.26 -60.01
C ASN A 402 24.05 21.43 -59.97
N ASP A 403 22.98 22.00 -59.39
CA ASP A 403 22.00 22.75 -60.20
C ASP A 403 21.15 23.69 -59.33
N SER A 404 20.66 24.74 -59.97
CA SER A 404 19.95 25.88 -59.40
C SER A 404 18.61 26.08 -60.13
N SER A 405 17.70 26.79 -59.46
CA SER A 405 16.53 27.51 -60.01
C SER A 405 15.19 26.76 -60.02
N SER A 406 14.26 27.12 -59.13
CA SER A 406 13.28 28.21 -59.33
C SER A 406 12.30 28.26 -58.17
#